data_AF-A0A163UYQ7-F1
#
_entry.id   AF-A0A163UYQ7-F1
#
_cell.length_a   1.000
_cell.length_b   1.000
_cell.length_c   1.000
_cell.angle_alpha   90.00
_cell.angle_beta   90.00
_cell.angle_gamma   90.00
#
_symmetry.space_group_name_H-M   'P 1'
#
loop_
_entity.id
_entity.type
_entity.pdbx_description
1 polymer ?
#
loop_
_entity_poly.entity_id
_entity_poly.type
_entity_poly.pdbx_seq_one_letter_code
_entity_poly.pdbx_strand_id
1 'polypeptide(L)'
;MSDLTKAILIATAAHQGQLDKGNQPYILHPLRLMLKAPDNDSRIVAVLHDVIEDTDVTIESLRQEGFAERFLEALDCLTRRDNETYEEFLQRIKPNALARYVKLLDLEDNRDVRRIKNLSEKDFERLQRYEKAVNYLLSRSP
;
A
#
# COMPACT_ATOMS: atom_id res chain seq x y z
N MET A 1 20.00 -13.52 2.63
CA MET A 1 19.49 -12.21 2.16
C MET A 1 18.50 -11.71 3.21
N SER A 2 18.49 -10.42 3.56
CA SER A 2 17.49 -9.90 4.52
C SER A 2 16.09 -9.88 3.89
N ASP A 3 15.04 -10.00 4.70
CA ASP A 3 13.64 -9.93 4.22
C ASP A 3 13.36 -8.61 3.50
N LEU A 4 13.92 -7.50 3.98
CA LEU A 4 13.79 -6.19 3.33
C LEU A 4 14.46 -6.16 1.95
N THR A 5 15.67 -6.72 1.82
CA THR A 5 16.34 -6.82 0.51
C THR A 5 15.50 -7.65 -0.46
N LYS A 6 14.93 -8.77 0.00
CA LYS A 6 14.08 -9.63 -0.81
C LYS A 6 12.80 -8.91 -1.24
N ALA A 7 12.14 -8.21 -0.32
CA ALA A 7 10.95 -7.42 -0.59
C ALA A 7 11.19 -6.35 -1.66
N ILE A 8 12.31 -5.63 -1.58
CA ILE A 8 12.70 -4.63 -2.58
C ILE A 8 12.89 -5.25 -3.96
N LEU A 9 13.57 -6.40 -4.05
CA LEU A 9 13.79 -7.10 -5.31
C LEU A 9 12.47 -7.54 -5.95
N ILE A 10 11.57 -8.12 -5.16
CA ILE A 10 10.24 -8.56 -5.61
C ILE A 10 9.44 -7.37 -6.11
N ALA A 11 9.32 -6.30 -5.32
CA ALA A 11 8.56 -5.11 -5.72
C ALA A 11 9.10 -4.47 -7.01
N THR A 12 10.43 -4.40 -7.14
CA THR A 12 11.09 -3.83 -8.32
C THR A 12 10.82 -4.65 -9.58
N ALA A 13 10.86 -5.98 -9.46
CA ALA A 13 10.55 -6.88 -10.56
C ALA A 13 9.05 -6.85 -10.91
N ALA A 14 8.18 -6.87 -9.91
CA ALA A 14 6.73 -6.91 -10.08
C ALA A 14 6.18 -5.65 -10.78
N HIS A 15 6.67 -4.47 -10.39
CA HIS A 15 6.26 -3.19 -11.00
C HIS A 15 7.12 -2.78 -12.20
N GLN A 16 7.89 -3.70 -12.81
CA GLN A 16 8.74 -3.38 -13.95
C GLN A 16 7.90 -2.88 -15.13
N GLY A 17 8.20 -1.67 -15.61
CA GLY A 17 7.49 -1.04 -16.74
C GLY A 17 6.15 -0.39 -16.37
N GLN A 18 5.67 -0.55 -15.13
CA GLN A 18 4.48 0.14 -14.65
C GLN A 18 4.78 1.64 -14.44
N LEU A 19 3.84 2.48 -14.87
CA LEU A 19 3.92 3.93 -14.72
C LEU A 19 2.81 4.45 -13.80
N ASP A 20 3.12 5.46 -13.01
CA ASP A 20 2.13 6.19 -12.22
C ASP A 20 1.31 7.18 -13.07
N LYS A 21 0.31 7.82 -12.47
CA LYS A 21 -0.53 8.84 -13.14
C LYS A 21 0.25 10.05 -13.65
N GLY A 22 1.47 10.28 -13.14
CA GLY A 22 2.40 11.32 -13.57
C GLY A 22 3.41 10.85 -14.61
N ASN A 23 3.25 9.63 -15.16
CA ASN A 23 4.14 9.00 -16.13
C ASN A 23 5.57 8.79 -15.59
N GLN A 24 5.70 8.54 -14.28
CA GLN A 24 6.96 8.15 -13.62
C GLN A 24 6.95 6.64 -13.29
N PRO A 25 8.12 5.99 -13.13
CA PRO A 25 8.18 4.60 -12.71
C PRO A 25 7.42 4.34 -11.41
N TYR A 26 6.47 3.39 -11.43
CA TYR A 26 5.57 3.15 -10.30
C TYR A 26 6.31 2.74 -9.03
N ILE A 27 7.39 1.97 -9.16
CA ILE A 27 8.24 1.52 -8.05
C ILE A 27 8.70 2.65 -7.12
N LEU A 28 8.78 3.89 -7.61
CA LEU A 28 9.09 5.05 -6.77
C LEU A 28 8.06 5.28 -5.66
N HIS A 29 6.80 4.87 -5.85
CA HIS A 29 5.76 4.93 -4.82
C HIS A 29 6.01 4.00 -3.64
N PRO A 30 6.06 2.66 -3.80
CA PRO A 30 6.39 1.77 -2.69
C PRO A 30 7.72 2.13 -1.99
N LEU A 31 8.73 2.58 -2.74
CA LEU A 31 10.00 3.03 -2.17
C LEU A 31 9.88 4.29 -1.29
N ARG A 32 9.02 5.26 -1.63
CA ARG A 32 8.80 6.45 -0.78
C ARG A 32 8.14 6.06 0.55
N LEU A 33 7.18 5.15 0.53
CA LEU A 33 6.54 4.65 1.76
C LEU A 33 7.56 3.89 2.62
N MET A 34 8.35 3.00 1.99
CA MET A 34 9.43 2.28 2.66
C MET A 34 10.42 3.24 3.33
N LEU A 35 10.87 4.30 2.65
CA LEU A 35 11.84 5.25 3.21
C LEU A 35 11.27 6.10 4.35
N LYS A 36 9.94 6.31 4.40
CA LYS A 36 9.26 6.98 5.52
C LYS A 36 9.03 6.07 6.72
N ALA A 37 8.97 4.76 6.51
CA ALA A 37 8.68 3.78 7.56
C ALA A 37 9.87 3.62 8.56
N PRO A 38 9.59 3.61 9.88
CA PRO A 38 10.62 3.73 10.92
C PRO A 38 11.36 2.42 11.21
N ASP A 39 10.77 1.28 10.90
CA ASP A 39 11.28 -0.05 11.25
C ASP A 39 11.24 -1.00 10.04
N ASN A 40 11.93 -2.14 10.14
CA ASN A 40 12.04 -3.07 9.02
C ASN A 40 10.72 -3.77 8.68
N ASP A 41 9.85 -4.03 9.66
CA ASP A 41 8.58 -4.70 9.42
C ASP A 41 7.65 -3.80 8.62
N SER A 42 7.52 -2.53 9.01
CA SER A 42 6.76 -1.52 8.25
C SER A 42 7.37 -1.22 6.88
N ARG A 43 8.70 -1.27 6.75
CA ARG A 43 9.39 -1.14 5.45
C ARG A 43 9.08 -2.28 4.48
N ILE A 44 9.09 -3.53 4.97
CA ILE A 44 8.79 -4.72 4.16
C ILE A 44 7.36 -4.65 3.64
N VAL A 45 6.39 -4.36 4.50
CA VAL A 45 4.98 -4.28 4.07
C VAL A 45 4.76 -3.06 3.17
N ALA A 46 5.37 -1.92 3.47
CA ALA A 46 5.28 -0.72 2.63
C ALA A 46 5.78 -0.94 1.20
N VAL A 47 6.92 -1.63 1.02
CA VAL A 47 7.46 -1.84 -0.33
C VAL A 47 6.67 -2.89 -1.12
N LEU A 48 5.94 -3.79 -0.45
CA LEU A 48 5.14 -4.86 -1.06
C LEU A 48 3.65 -4.55 -1.18
N HIS A 49 3.16 -3.44 -0.64
CA HIS A 49 1.72 -3.26 -0.37
C HIS A 49 0.80 -3.37 -1.60
N ASP A 50 1.25 -2.89 -2.77
CA ASP A 50 0.49 -2.96 -4.03
C ASP A 50 0.88 -4.13 -4.92
N VAL A 51 1.91 -4.90 -4.54
CA VAL A 51 2.45 -5.94 -5.40
C VAL A 51 1.40 -7.01 -5.71
N ILE A 52 0.50 -7.30 -4.78
CA ILE A 52 -0.56 -8.30 -4.95
C ILE A 52 -1.76 -7.73 -5.71
N GLU A 53 -2.05 -6.44 -5.55
CA GLU A 53 -3.21 -5.78 -6.19
C GLU A 53 -2.93 -5.45 -7.66
N ASP A 54 -1.70 -5.04 -7.98
CA ASP A 54 -1.34 -4.49 -9.30
C ASP A 54 -0.58 -5.46 -10.21
N THR A 55 -0.19 -6.65 -9.72
CA THR A 55 0.69 -7.57 -10.46
C THR A 55 0.27 -9.04 -10.29
N ASP A 56 0.95 -9.96 -10.97
CA ASP A 56 0.67 -11.41 -10.88
C ASP A 56 1.21 -12.08 -9.60
N VAL A 57 1.86 -11.32 -8.71
CA VAL A 57 2.38 -11.85 -7.44
C VAL A 57 1.22 -12.19 -6.51
N THR A 58 1.29 -13.37 -5.87
CA THR A 58 0.25 -13.85 -4.95
C THR A 58 0.78 -13.96 -3.52
N ILE A 59 -0.13 -13.92 -2.53
CA ILE A 59 0.20 -14.23 -1.13
C ILE A 59 0.97 -15.55 -1.01
N GLU A 60 0.57 -16.57 -1.77
CA GLU A 60 1.22 -17.89 -1.75
C GLU A 60 2.64 -17.84 -2.30
N SER A 61 2.90 -17.07 -3.37
CA SER A 61 4.27 -16.88 -3.86
C SER A 61 5.15 -16.17 -2.83
N LEU A 62 4.63 -15.18 -2.10
CA LEU A 62 5.37 -14.54 -1.00
C LEU A 62 5.59 -15.49 0.18
N ARG A 63 4.64 -16.39 0.47
CA ARG A 63 4.83 -17.44 1.47
C ARG A 63 5.98 -18.38 1.08
N GLN A 64 6.05 -18.78 -0.18
CA GLN A 64 7.12 -19.64 -0.72
C GLN A 64 8.49 -18.96 -0.70
N GLU A 65 8.52 -17.64 -0.86
CA GLU A 65 9.71 -16.82 -0.64
C GLU A 65 10.12 -16.75 0.85
N GLY A 66 9.32 -17.27 1.78
CA GLY A 66 9.65 -17.39 3.19
C GLY A 66 9.33 -16.15 4.03
N PHE A 67 8.45 -15.26 3.56
CA PHE A 67 7.96 -14.15 4.38
C PHE A 67 7.12 -14.67 5.56
N ALA A 68 7.32 -14.08 6.73
CA ALA A 68 6.56 -14.45 7.94
C ALA A 68 5.06 -14.13 7.79
N GLU A 69 4.20 -14.95 8.39
CA GLU A 69 2.74 -14.83 8.26
C GLU A 69 2.22 -13.44 8.67
N ARG A 70 2.84 -12.78 9.66
CA ARG A 70 2.48 -11.41 10.06
C ARG A 70 2.57 -10.38 8.92
N PHE A 71 3.48 -10.58 7.96
CA PHE A 71 3.60 -9.73 6.77
C PHE A 71 2.52 -10.09 5.75
N LEU A 72 2.29 -11.39 5.55
CA LEU A 72 1.26 -11.90 4.62
C LEU A 72 -0.14 -11.46 5.05
N GLU A 73 -0.45 -11.53 6.34
CA GLU A 73 -1.71 -11.04 6.92
C GLU A 73 -1.88 -9.53 6.70
N ALA A 74 -0.82 -8.74 6.86
CA ALA A 74 -0.87 -7.31 6.62
C ALA A 74 -1.07 -6.99 5.13
N LEU A 75 -0.41 -7.73 4.24
CA LEU A 75 -0.56 -7.59 2.79
C LEU A 75 -1.95 -8.03 2.30
N ASP A 76 -2.51 -9.12 2.83
CA ASP A 76 -3.90 -9.50 2.56
C ASP A 76 -4.88 -8.40 2.99
N CYS A 77 -4.67 -7.81 4.17
CA CYS A 77 -5.49 -6.67 4.61
C CYS A 77 -5.39 -5.48 3.63
N LEU A 78 -4.21 -5.25 3.05
CA LEU A 78 -3.93 -4.14 2.13
C LEU A 78 -4.35 -4.41 0.69
N THR A 79 -4.63 -5.66 0.33
CA THR A 79 -5.08 -6.04 -1.02
C THR A 79 -6.60 -5.98 -1.07
N ARG A 80 -7.14 -5.17 -1.96
CA ARG A 80 -8.58 -5.05 -2.13
C ARG A 80 -9.18 -6.28 -2.81
N ARG A 81 -10.39 -6.67 -2.39
CA ARG A 81 -11.17 -7.78 -2.96
C ARG A 81 -12.23 -7.28 -3.93
N ASP A 82 -12.52 -8.04 -4.99
CA ASP A 82 -13.52 -7.65 -6.00
C ASP A 82 -14.93 -7.47 -5.41
N ASN A 83 -15.28 -8.27 -4.40
CA ASN A 83 -16.60 -8.30 -3.78
C ASN A 83 -16.69 -7.49 -2.46
N GLU A 84 -15.78 -6.53 -2.22
CA GLU A 84 -15.84 -5.68 -1.04
C GLU A 84 -16.00 -4.19 -1.38
N THR A 85 -16.83 -3.52 -0.58
CA THR A 85 -16.94 -2.06 -0.56
C THR A 85 -15.65 -1.45 0.00
N TYR A 86 -15.45 -0.16 -0.26
CA TYR A 86 -14.29 0.54 0.29
C TYR A 86 -14.36 0.63 1.82
N GLU A 87 -15.56 0.74 2.39
CA GLU A 87 -15.78 0.71 3.83
C GLU A 87 -15.41 -0.64 4.44
N GLU A 88 -15.81 -1.77 3.83
CA GLU A 88 -15.45 -3.12 4.29
C GLU A 88 -13.93 -3.36 4.20
N PHE A 89 -13.30 -2.87 3.13
CA PHE A 89 -11.84 -2.90 2.99
C PHE A 89 -11.15 -2.17 4.16
N LEU A 90 -11.59 -0.94 4.47
CA LEU A 90 -11.04 -0.19 5.60
C LEU A 90 -11.31 -0.86 6.96
N GLN A 91 -12.48 -1.50 7.13
CA GLN A 91 -12.80 -2.26 8.35
C GLN A 91 -11.83 -3.43 8.56
N ARG A 92 -11.38 -4.06 7.47
CA ARG A 92 -10.42 -5.18 7.49
C ARG A 92 -9.00 -4.72 7.80
N ILE A 93 -8.61 -3.55 7.28
CA ILE A 93 -7.32 -2.89 7.57
C ILE A 93 -7.25 -2.42 9.04
N LYS A 94 -8.32 -1.79 9.53
CA LYS A 94 -8.31 -1.08 10.82
C LYS A 94 -7.78 -1.89 12.01
N PRO A 95 -8.12 -3.16 12.25
CA PRO A 95 -7.60 -3.91 13.40
C PRO A 95 -6.13 -4.32 13.27
N ASN A 96 -5.59 -4.45 12.04
CA ASN A 96 -4.20 -4.83 11.84
C ASN A 96 -3.29 -3.59 11.90
N ALA A 97 -2.49 -3.47 12.96
CA ALA A 97 -1.68 -2.28 13.22
C ALA A 97 -0.68 -1.98 12.10
N LEU A 98 -0.08 -3.01 11.51
CA LEU A 98 0.93 -2.89 10.45
C LEU A 98 0.28 -2.46 9.13
N ALA A 99 -0.80 -3.13 8.72
CA ALA A 99 -1.58 -2.76 7.55
C ALA A 99 -2.15 -1.34 7.67
N ARG A 100 -2.72 -1.00 8.83
CA ARG A 100 -3.26 0.33 9.11
C ARG A 100 -2.18 1.41 8.99
N TYR A 101 -0.99 1.19 9.55
CA TYR A 101 0.11 2.14 9.45
C TYR A 101 0.54 2.36 7.99
N VAL A 102 0.75 1.27 7.23
CA VAL A 102 1.14 1.36 5.82
C VAL A 102 0.04 2.02 4.99
N LYS A 103 -1.24 1.73 5.25
CA LYS A 103 -2.35 2.38 4.54
C LYS A 103 -2.39 3.89 4.80
N LEU A 104 -2.04 4.34 6.00
CA LEU A 104 -1.93 5.76 6.30
C LEU A 104 -0.78 6.42 5.53
N LEU A 105 0.37 5.76 5.41
CA LEU A 105 1.49 6.24 4.59
C LEU A 105 1.13 6.31 3.10
N ASP A 106 0.44 5.29 2.59
CA ASP A 106 -0.09 5.24 1.22
C ASP A 106 -1.03 6.43 0.96
N LEU A 107 -2.04 6.61 1.82
CA LEU A 107 -2.97 7.74 1.72
C LEU A 107 -2.26 9.10 1.83
N GLU A 108 -1.20 9.21 2.61
CA GLU A 108 -0.38 10.42 2.68
C GLU A 108 0.37 10.69 1.36
N ASP A 109 1.02 9.68 0.77
CA ASP A 109 1.73 9.82 -0.51
C ASP A 109 0.76 10.16 -1.66
N ASN A 110 -0.41 9.51 -1.65
CA ASN A 110 -1.46 9.69 -2.66
C ASN A 110 -2.20 11.04 -2.57
N ARG A 111 -2.06 11.77 -1.45
CA ARG A 111 -2.59 13.12 -1.28
C ARG A 111 -1.66 14.22 -1.81
N ASP A 112 -0.45 13.88 -2.26
CA ASP A 112 0.48 14.88 -2.81
C ASP A 112 0.04 15.38 -4.20
N VAL A 113 -0.84 16.38 -4.19
CA VAL A 113 -1.39 17.03 -5.39
C VAL A 113 -0.33 17.69 -6.27
N ARG A 114 0.87 17.98 -5.75
CA ARG A 114 1.95 18.61 -6.53
C ARG A 114 2.44 17.71 -7.68
N ARG A 115 2.10 16.41 -7.63
CA ARG A 115 2.43 15.42 -8.66
C ARG A 115 1.40 15.37 -9.79
N ILE A 116 0.28 16.06 -9.65
CA ILE A 116 -0.80 16.09 -10.64
C ILE A 116 -0.71 17.41 -11.41
N LYS A 117 -0.41 17.33 -12.71
CA LYS A 117 -0.25 18.53 -13.56
C LYS A 117 -1.56 19.31 -13.75
N ASN A 118 -2.70 18.60 -13.87
CA ASN A 118 -4.01 19.18 -14.11
C ASN A 118 -5.01 18.57 -13.13
N LEU A 119 -5.41 19.32 -12.11
CA LEU A 119 -6.40 18.86 -11.13
C LEU A 119 -7.79 18.83 -11.76
N SER A 120 -8.52 17.73 -11.56
CA SER A 120 -9.90 17.55 -11.99
C SER A 120 -10.86 17.43 -10.81
N GLU A 121 -12.17 17.58 -11.04
CA GLU A 121 -13.20 17.32 -10.02
C GLU A 121 -13.07 15.91 -9.41
N LYS A 122 -12.73 14.90 -10.24
CA LYS A 122 -12.48 13.53 -9.78
C LYS A 122 -11.31 13.43 -8.81
N ASP A 123 -10.30 14.30 -8.91
CA ASP A 123 -9.21 14.34 -7.95
C ASP A 123 -9.67 14.93 -6.61
N PHE A 124 -10.52 15.95 -6.62
CA PHE A 124 -11.11 16.48 -5.38
C PHE A 124 -11.99 15.45 -4.66
N GLU A 125 -12.85 14.73 -5.40
CA GLU A 125 -13.65 13.63 -4.83
C GLU A 125 -12.77 12.54 -4.22
N ARG A 126 -11.68 12.18 -4.91
CA ARG A 126 -10.70 11.20 -4.41
C ARG A 126 -10.02 11.68 -3.13
N LEU A 127 -9.61 12.95 -3.06
CA LEU A 127 -8.99 13.54 -1.87
C LEU A 127 -9.95 13.55 -0.68
N GLN A 128 -11.21 13.92 -0.90
CA GLN A 128 -12.24 13.83 0.15
C GLN A 128 -12.43 12.39 0.65
N ARG A 129 -12.42 11.41 -0.26
CA ARG A 129 -12.49 10.00 0.12
C ARG A 129 -11.27 9.56 0.95
N TYR A 130 -10.07 10.01 0.59
CA TYR A 130 -8.85 9.73 1.35
C TYR A 130 -8.89 10.36 2.75
N GLU A 131 -9.38 11.58 2.87
CA GLU A 131 -9.54 12.23 4.18
C GLU A 131 -10.51 11.46 5.09
N LYS A 132 -11.66 11.03 4.56
CA LYS A 132 -12.60 10.16 5.29
C LYS A 132 -11.94 8.86 5.74
N ALA A 133 -11.15 8.23 4.86
CA ALA A 133 -10.42 7.00 5.18
C ALA A 133 -9.39 7.21 6.30
N VAL A 134 -8.59 8.28 6.24
CA VAL A 134 -7.62 8.63 7.29
C VAL A 134 -8.33 8.82 8.63
N ASN A 135 -9.42 9.60 8.66
CA ASN A 135 -10.19 9.83 9.88
C ASN A 135 -10.77 8.54 10.46
N TYR A 136 -11.26 7.63 9.60
CA TYR A 136 -11.76 6.34 10.02
C TYR A 136 -10.66 5.43 10.59
N LEU A 137 -9.49 5.38 9.95
CA LEU A 137 -8.37 4.55 10.39
C LEU A 137 -7.73 5.06 11.69
N LEU A 138 -7.73 6.38 11.93
CA LEU A 138 -7.21 6.98 13.16
C LEU A 138 -8.22 6.99 14.32
N SER A 139 -9.52 6.84 14.04
CA SER A 139 -10.52 6.81 15.10
C SER A 139 -10.37 5.55 15.96
N ARG A 140 -10.66 5.69 17.26
CA ARG A 140 -10.68 4.54 18.16
C ARG A 140 -11.67 3.50 17.64
N SER A 141 -11.33 2.23 17.74
CA SER A 141 -12.33 1.17 17.55
C SER A 141 -13.43 1.37 18.61
N PRO A 142 -14.72 1.21 18.24
CA PRO A 142 -15.81 1.24 19.19
C PRO A 142 -15.64 0.17 20.28
#